data_AF-Q7UZK0-F1
#
_entry.id   AF-Q7UZK0-F1
#
_cell.length_a   1.000
_cell.length_b   1.000
_cell.length_c   1.000
_cell.angle_alpha   90.00
_cell.angle_beta   90.00
_cell.angle_gamma   90.00
#
_symmetry.space_group_name_H-M   'P 1'
#
loop_
_entity.id
_entity.type
_entity.pdbx_description
1 polymer ?
#
loop_
_entity_poly.entity_id
_entity_poly.type
_entity_poly.pdbx_seq_one_letter_code
_entity_poly.pdbx_strand_id
1 'polypeptide(L)'
;MEISSFQSYLIILFIVLIIISIFVFRQFLRTRKEELNLVKFEQKGLNSLTKASELYEFGSIQIKKRLYTEASKTFLKAVESYDNEPDEAKAIIENALGFSYAAQNEFKKAIKHYNSAIKSLPEYTVALNNLASAQQRLLEYDLAYATYKKVLVIDPNNKTAIKKSKELEKRNNYTPFKGIKDKGF
;
A
#
# COMPACT_ATOMS: atom_id res chain seq x y z
N MET A 1 -43.27 19.81 30.66
CA MET A 1 -43.54 19.94 29.21
C MET A 1 -43.09 18.63 28.58
N GLU A 2 -44.01 17.72 28.26
CA GLU A 2 -43.67 16.43 27.66
C GLU A 2 -43.23 16.64 26.21
N ILE A 3 -42.04 16.18 25.87
CA ILE A 3 -41.52 16.24 24.50
C ILE A 3 -42.31 15.22 23.67
N SER A 4 -43.01 15.69 22.63
CA SER A 4 -43.77 14.78 21.78
C SER A 4 -42.83 13.84 21.00
N SER A 5 -43.33 12.66 20.60
CA SER A 5 -42.57 11.72 19.78
C SER A 5 -41.99 12.37 18.51
N PHE A 6 -42.72 13.33 17.92
CA PHE A 6 -42.27 14.14 16.79
C PHE A 6 -41.11 15.08 17.15
N GLN A 7 -41.18 15.78 18.29
CA GLN A 7 -40.11 16.66 18.76
C GLN A 7 -38.83 15.89 19.09
N SER A 8 -38.95 14.71 19.72
CA SER A 8 -37.81 13.81 19.98
C SER A 8 -37.12 13.38 18.68
N TYR A 9 -37.90 13.04 17.64
CA TYR A 9 -37.34 12.71 16.32
C TYR A 9 -36.55 13.88 15.71
N LEU A 10 -37.10 15.10 15.74
CA LEU A 10 -36.42 16.28 15.20
C LEU A 10 -35.11 16.59 15.94
N ILE A 11 -35.09 16.44 17.27
CA ILE A 11 -33.88 16.66 18.07
C ILE A 11 -32.79 15.63 17.70
N ILE A 12 -33.17 14.35 17.59
CA ILE A 12 -32.24 13.29 17.18
C ILE A 12 -31.71 13.57 15.77
N LEU A 13 -32.58 13.91 14.82
CA LEU A 13 -32.20 14.23 13.45
C LEU A 13 -31.23 15.43 13.42
N PHE A 14 -31.51 16.47 14.18
CA PHE A 14 -30.65 17.66 14.25
C PHE A 14 -29.26 17.33 14.82
N ILE A 15 -29.18 16.52 15.87
CA ILE A 15 -27.91 16.05 16.44
C ILE A 15 -27.13 15.23 15.40
N VAL A 16 -27.79 14.32 14.67
CA VAL A 16 -27.17 13.53 13.60
C VAL A 16 -26.63 14.43 12.50
N LEU A 17 -27.39 15.44 12.07
CA LEU A 17 -26.94 16.39 11.05
C LEU A 17 -25.74 17.21 11.51
N ILE A 18 -25.68 17.63 12.78
CA ILE A 18 -24.51 18.30 13.35
C ILE A 18 -23.28 17.39 13.32
N ILE A 19 -23.43 16.13 13.75
CA ILE A 19 -22.33 15.16 13.74
C ILE A 19 -21.79 14.95 12.32
N ILE A 20 -22.69 14.76 11.35
CA ILE A 20 -22.32 14.61 9.94
C ILE A 20 -21.63 15.89 9.42
N SER A 21 -22.16 17.07 9.75
CA SER A 21 -21.58 18.35 9.34
C SER A 21 -20.15 18.52 9.86
N ILE A 22 -19.91 18.23 11.15
CA ILE A 22 -18.58 18.27 11.76
C ILE A 22 -17.65 17.25 11.06
N PHE A 23 -18.12 16.04 10.80
CA PHE A 23 -17.33 15.01 10.12
C PHE A 23 -16.91 15.46 8.71
N VAL A 24 -17.85 15.94 7.91
CA VAL A 24 -17.60 16.44 6.55
C VAL A 24 -16.66 17.65 6.58
N PHE A 25 -16.86 18.58 7.51
CA PHE A 25 -16.00 19.75 7.65
C PHE A 25 -14.56 19.37 8.01
N ARG A 26 -14.36 18.45 8.97
CA ARG A 26 -13.03 17.92 9.31
C ARG A 26 -12.37 17.25 8.12
N GLN A 27 -13.14 16.47 7.35
CA GLN A 27 -12.64 15.81 6.14
C GLN A 27 -12.26 16.83 5.06
N PHE A 28 -13.05 17.88 4.87
CA PHE A 28 -12.74 18.97 3.94
C PHE A 28 -11.44 19.68 4.32
N LEU A 29 -11.27 20.07 5.59
CA LEU A 29 -10.04 20.71 6.06
C LEU A 29 -8.81 19.82 5.85
N ARG A 30 -8.95 18.52 6.10
CA ARG A 30 -7.88 17.54 5.86
C ARG A 30 -7.49 17.49 4.38
N THR A 31 -8.46 17.38 3.49
CA THR A 31 -8.23 17.34 2.04
C THR A 31 -7.54 18.62 1.55
N ARG A 32 -7.98 19.79 2.02
CA ARG A 32 -7.38 21.09 1.68
C ARG A 32 -5.93 21.19 2.13
N LYS A 33 -5.62 20.72 3.33
CA LYS A 33 -4.23 20.72 3.84
C LYS A 33 -3.31 19.86 2.96
N GLU A 34 -3.78 18.68 2.54
CA GLU A 34 -3.00 17.80 1.66
C GLU A 34 -2.79 18.43 0.27
N GLU A 35 -3.80 19.12 -0.28
CA GLU A 35 -3.67 19.87 -1.54
C GLU A 35 -2.64 21.00 -1.46
N LEU A 36 -2.69 21.79 -0.37
CA LEU A 36 -1.72 22.87 -0.16
C LEU A 36 -0.28 22.34 -0.04
N ASN A 37 -0.10 21.22 0.67
CA ASN A 37 1.21 20.57 0.78
C ASN A 37 1.70 20.06 -0.58
N LEU A 38 0.82 19.46 -1.39
CA LEU A 38 1.16 19.02 -2.74
C LEU A 38 1.65 20.20 -3.59
N VAL A 39 0.88 21.29 -3.64
CA VAL A 39 1.23 22.50 -4.39
C VAL A 39 2.56 23.08 -3.92
N LYS A 40 2.83 23.07 -2.61
CA LYS A 40 4.11 23.53 -2.06
C LYS A 40 5.29 22.71 -2.58
N PHE A 41 5.16 21.38 -2.66
CA PHE A 41 6.20 20.51 -3.22
C PHE A 41 6.34 20.70 -4.74
N GLU A 42 5.24 20.86 -5.45
CA GLU A 42 5.25 21.14 -6.90
C GLU A 42 5.93 22.48 -7.22
N GLN A 43 5.67 23.52 -6.43
CA GLN A 43 6.34 24.82 -6.56
C GLN A 43 7.84 24.76 -6.28
N LYS A 44 8.25 24.01 -5.24
CA LYS A 44 9.68 23.74 -5.00
C LYS A 44 10.31 23.02 -6.19
N GLY A 45 9.56 22.12 -6.81
CA GLY A 45 9.98 21.33 -7.94
C GLY A 45 10.78 20.10 -7.49
N LEU A 46 10.58 18.97 -8.17
CA LEU A 46 11.22 17.71 -7.81
C LEU A 46 12.74 17.81 -7.74
N ASN A 47 13.36 18.62 -8.60
CA ASN A 47 14.82 18.78 -8.68
C ASN A 47 15.43 19.43 -7.44
N SER A 48 14.70 20.31 -6.73
CA SER A 48 15.20 20.96 -5.53
C SER A 48 15.19 20.04 -4.30
N LEU A 49 14.39 18.98 -4.32
CA LEU A 49 14.26 18.03 -3.21
C LEU A 49 15.45 17.05 -3.26
N THR A 50 16.30 17.09 -2.24
CA THR A 50 17.52 16.26 -2.16
C THR A 50 17.50 15.23 -1.05
N LYS A 51 16.63 15.40 -0.06
CA LYS A 51 16.50 14.47 1.08
C LYS A 51 15.49 13.37 0.78
N ALA A 52 15.86 12.13 1.09
CA ALA A 52 15.00 10.98 0.91
C ALA A 52 13.67 11.09 1.69
N SER A 53 13.72 11.66 2.91
CA SER A 53 12.52 11.92 3.73
C SER A 53 11.55 12.91 3.08
N GLU A 54 12.04 14.04 2.55
CA GLU A 54 11.19 15.02 1.85
C GLU A 54 10.57 14.42 0.56
N LEU A 55 11.37 13.65 -0.18
CA LEU A 55 10.90 12.93 -1.37
C LEU A 55 9.86 11.87 -1.01
N TYR A 56 10.05 11.15 0.10
CA TYR A 56 9.09 10.17 0.60
C TYR A 56 7.76 10.82 0.99
N GLU A 57 7.80 11.96 1.69
CA GLU A 57 6.61 12.73 2.04
C GLU A 57 5.84 13.18 0.79
N PHE A 58 6.55 13.73 -0.20
CA PHE A 58 5.94 14.18 -1.44
C PHE A 58 5.31 13.01 -2.22
N GLY A 59 6.04 11.91 -2.39
CA GLY A 59 5.54 10.68 -3.03
C GLY A 59 4.33 10.09 -2.31
N SER A 60 4.30 10.15 -0.98
CA SER A 60 3.17 9.68 -0.18
C SER A 60 1.90 10.50 -0.39
N ILE A 61 2.02 11.82 -0.61
CA ILE A 61 0.88 12.67 -0.98
C ILE A 61 0.38 12.32 -2.38
N GLN A 62 1.29 12.08 -3.33
CA GLN A 62 0.93 11.67 -4.69
C GLN A 62 0.17 10.33 -4.69
N ILE A 63 0.59 9.35 -3.90
CA ILE A 63 -0.13 8.08 -3.69
C ILE A 63 -1.55 8.31 -3.19
N LYS A 64 -1.75 9.17 -2.18
CA LYS A 64 -3.09 9.49 -1.65
C LYS A 64 -4.01 10.09 -2.71
N LYS A 65 -3.44 10.87 -3.63
CA LYS A 65 -4.14 11.46 -4.78
C LYS A 65 -4.22 10.52 -5.99
N ARG A 66 -3.72 9.28 -5.88
CA ARG A 66 -3.67 8.26 -6.93
C ARG A 66 -2.82 8.64 -8.14
N LEU A 67 -1.89 9.58 -7.95
CA LEU A 67 -0.91 10.02 -8.94
C LEU A 67 0.29 9.05 -8.96
N TYR A 68 0.03 7.81 -9.39
CA TYR A 68 1.00 6.71 -9.24
C TYR A 68 2.23 6.87 -10.12
N THR A 69 2.09 7.44 -11.31
CA THR A 69 3.20 7.70 -12.23
C THR A 69 4.14 8.76 -11.63
N GLU A 70 3.59 9.85 -11.12
CA GLU A 70 4.34 10.91 -10.44
C GLU A 70 5.00 10.37 -9.16
N ALA A 71 4.25 9.59 -8.36
CA ALA A 71 4.78 8.95 -7.16
C ALA A 71 5.99 8.06 -7.47
N SER A 72 5.92 7.24 -8.52
CA SER A 72 7.04 6.38 -8.90
C SER A 72 8.29 7.17 -9.29
N LYS A 73 8.14 8.31 -9.99
CA LYS A 73 9.27 9.21 -10.30
C LYS A 73 9.87 9.83 -9.04
N THR A 74 9.02 10.30 -8.12
CA THR A 74 9.46 10.91 -6.86
C THR A 74 10.19 9.88 -5.98
N PHE A 75 9.65 8.68 -5.83
CA PHE A 75 10.29 7.63 -5.02
C PHE A 75 11.55 7.06 -5.67
N LEU A 76 11.64 7.01 -7.00
CA LEU A 76 12.91 6.69 -7.68
C LEU A 76 14.01 7.68 -7.26
N LYS A 77 13.69 8.98 -7.25
CA LYS A 77 14.63 9.99 -6.75
C LYS A 77 14.94 9.81 -5.26
N ALA A 78 13.95 9.40 -4.45
CA ALA A 78 14.20 9.10 -3.03
C ALA A 78 15.23 7.97 -2.88
N VAL A 79 15.11 6.90 -3.67
CA VAL A 79 16.06 5.77 -3.72
C VAL A 79 17.47 6.22 -4.12
N GLU A 80 17.60 7.21 -5.01
CA GLU A 80 18.92 7.77 -5.38
C GLU A 80 19.61 8.54 -4.23
N SER A 81 18.86 8.90 -3.19
CA SER A 81 19.33 9.78 -2.10
C SER A 81 19.36 9.13 -0.72
N TYR A 82 18.94 7.87 -0.59
CA TYR A 82 18.68 7.23 0.70
C TYR A 82 19.83 6.38 1.25
N ASP A 83 21.03 6.42 0.65
CA ASP A 83 22.11 5.49 1.00
C ASP A 83 22.51 5.58 2.49
N ASN A 84 22.42 6.78 3.06
CA ASN A 84 22.71 7.07 4.46
C ASN A 84 21.48 6.96 5.40
N GLU A 85 20.32 6.59 4.87
CA GLU A 85 19.11 6.41 5.67
C GLU A 85 19.15 5.07 6.44
N PRO A 86 18.44 4.96 7.58
CA PRO A 86 18.26 3.70 8.28
C PRO A 86 17.63 2.63 7.38
N ASP A 87 17.93 1.36 7.63
CA ASP A 87 17.41 0.24 6.84
C ASP A 87 15.88 0.16 6.82
N GLU A 88 15.23 0.54 7.94
CA GLU A 88 13.78 0.67 8.00
C GLU A 88 13.25 1.73 7.01
N ALA A 89 13.89 2.90 6.94
CA ALA A 89 13.50 3.97 6.04
C ALA A 89 13.72 3.56 4.57
N LYS A 90 14.85 2.92 4.26
CA LYS A 90 15.11 2.32 2.93
C LYS A 90 14.03 1.32 2.54
N ALA A 91 13.65 0.43 3.46
CA ALA A 91 12.60 -0.55 3.23
C ALA A 91 11.22 0.09 2.97
N ILE A 92 10.89 1.14 3.72
CA ILE A 92 9.64 1.89 3.55
C ILE A 92 9.59 2.58 2.18
N ILE A 93 10.70 3.22 1.76
CA ILE A 93 10.81 3.90 0.45
C ILE A 93 10.70 2.89 -0.69
N GLU A 94 11.45 1.79 -0.64
CA GLU A 94 11.42 0.75 -1.67
C GLU A 94 10.02 0.10 -1.78
N ASN A 95 9.36 -0.15 -0.65
CA ASN A 95 7.99 -0.65 -0.66
C ASN A 95 7.01 0.37 -1.28
N ALA A 96 7.16 1.66 -1.01
CA ALA A 96 6.31 2.70 -1.60
C ALA A 96 6.52 2.86 -3.12
N LEU A 97 7.78 2.75 -3.58
CA LEU A 97 8.09 2.68 -5.00
C LEU A 97 7.48 1.44 -5.66
N GLY A 98 7.64 0.27 -5.03
CA GLY A 98 7.03 -0.97 -5.49
C GLY A 98 5.51 -0.89 -5.58
N PHE A 99 4.86 -0.28 -4.58
CA PHE A 99 3.43 -0.01 -4.58
C PHE A 99 3.01 0.88 -5.74
N SER A 100 3.77 1.95 -6.00
CA SER A 100 3.52 2.87 -7.11
C SER A 100 3.57 2.16 -8.45
N TYR A 101 4.51 1.24 -8.65
CA TYR A 101 4.59 0.43 -9.87
C TYR A 101 3.46 -0.60 -9.97
N ALA A 102 3.12 -1.27 -8.86
CA ALA A 102 2.02 -2.24 -8.85
C ALA A 102 0.67 -1.57 -9.20
N ALA A 103 0.44 -0.35 -8.75
CA ALA A 103 -0.74 0.44 -9.09
C ALA A 103 -0.80 0.83 -10.58
N GLN A 104 0.35 0.85 -11.27
CA GLN A 104 0.49 1.02 -12.72
C GLN A 104 0.44 -0.32 -13.48
N ASN A 105 0.14 -1.44 -12.81
CA ASN A 105 0.22 -2.81 -13.34
C ASN A 105 1.63 -3.25 -13.75
N GLU A 106 2.67 -2.54 -13.32
CA GLU A 106 4.07 -2.88 -13.58
C GLU A 106 4.62 -3.87 -12.54
N PHE A 107 3.98 -5.03 -12.42
CA PHE A 107 4.22 -5.98 -11.32
C PHE A 107 5.67 -6.50 -11.25
N LYS A 108 6.36 -6.67 -12.39
CA LYS A 108 7.77 -7.09 -12.40
C LYS A 108 8.69 -6.04 -11.76
N LYS A 109 8.47 -4.75 -12.04
CA LYS A 109 9.20 -3.66 -11.38
C LYS A 109 8.84 -3.59 -9.90
N ALA A 110 7.56 -3.73 -9.57
CA ALA A 110 7.10 -3.76 -8.19
C ALA A 110 7.80 -4.85 -7.37
N ILE A 111 7.88 -6.08 -7.89
CA ILE A 111 8.57 -7.21 -7.24
C ILE A 111 10.04 -6.88 -6.96
N LYS A 112 10.76 -6.25 -7.90
CA LYS A 112 12.15 -5.83 -7.69
C LYS A 112 12.28 -4.94 -6.45
N HIS A 113 11.44 -3.92 -6.35
CA HIS A 113 11.48 -2.97 -5.24
C HIS A 113 10.95 -3.57 -3.92
N TYR A 114 9.94 -4.44 -3.94
CA TYR A 114 9.55 -5.17 -2.73
C TYR A 114 10.67 -6.10 -2.23
N ASN A 115 11.40 -6.76 -3.13
CA ASN A 115 12.56 -7.57 -2.75
C ASN A 115 13.69 -6.71 -2.16
N SER A 116 13.95 -5.51 -2.72
CA SER A 116 14.87 -4.55 -2.09
C SER A 116 14.41 -4.17 -0.67
N ALA A 117 13.11 -3.90 -0.49
CA ALA A 117 12.57 -3.57 0.83
C ALA A 117 12.77 -4.69 1.85
N ILE A 118 12.53 -5.94 1.45
CA ILE A 118 12.72 -7.14 2.28
C ILE A 118 14.21 -7.40 2.52
N LYS A 119 15.11 -7.00 1.61
CA LYS A 119 16.56 -7.10 1.84
C LYS A 119 17.02 -6.16 2.96
N SER A 120 16.47 -4.95 3.02
CA SER A 120 16.75 -3.99 4.11
C SER A 120 16.04 -4.36 5.40
N LEU A 121 14.78 -4.83 5.33
CA LEU A 121 14.00 -5.23 6.50
C LEU A 121 13.29 -6.58 6.24
N PRO A 122 13.93 -7.72 6.58
CA PRO A 122 13.42 -9.06 6.26
C PRO A 122 12.03 -9.39 6.83
N GLU A 123 11.69 -8.81 7.98
CA GLU A 123 10.42 -9.04 8.67
C GLU A 123 9.33 -8.01 8.29
N TYR A 124 9.54 -7.23 7.22
CA TYR A 124 8.58 -6.22 6.81
C TYR A 124 7.32 -6.83 6.17
N THR A 125 6.34 -7.18 7.01
CA THR A 125 5.12 -7.87 6.61
C THR A 125 4.29 -7.15 5.55
N VAL A 126 4.35 -5.80 5.51
CA VAL A 126 3.68 -5.00 4.47
C VAL A 126 4.32 -5.26 3.09
N ALA A 127 5.65 -5.23 2.99
CA ALA A 127 6.35 -5.51 1.73
C ALA A 127 6.19 -6.97 1.29
N LEU A 128 6.20 -7.92 2.23
CA LEU A 128 5.94 -9.33 1.93
C LEU A 128 4.51 -9.57 1.40
N ASN A 129 3.51 -8.93 2.00
CA ASN A 129 2.12 -9.01 1.50
C ASN A 129 1.98 -8.39 0.10
N ASN A 130 2.63 -7.26 -0.15
CA ASN A 130 2.63 -6.60 -1.44
C ASN A 130 3.36 -7.42 -2.52
N LEU A 131 4.49 -8.03 -2.16
CA LEU A 131 5.23 -8.98 -3.00
C LEU A 131 4.35 -10.16 -3.39
N ALA A 132 3.73 -10.82 -2.42
CA ALA A 132 2.84 -11.95 -2.66
C ALA A 132 1.66 -11.56 -3.57
N SER A 133 1.08 -10.38 -3.35
CA SER A 133 0.01 -9.86 -4.22
C SER A 133 0.50 -9.62 -5.65
N ALA A 134 1.70 -9.09 -5.84
CA ALA A 134 2.27 -8.89 -7.18
C ALA A 134 2.59 -10.23 -7.87
N GLN A 135 3.09 -11.23 -7.13
CA GLN A 135 3.30 -12.59 -7.63
C GLN A 135 1.97 -13.22 -8.09
N GLN A 136 0.88 -13.08 -7.33
CA GLN A 136 -0.45 -13.54 -7.75
C GLN A 136 -0.90 -12.88 -9.07
N ARG A 137 -0.64 -11.57 -9.23
CA ARG A 137 -0.97 -10.83 -10.45
C ARG A 137 -0.19 -11.32 -11.68
N LEU A 138 1.00 -11.86 -11.47
CA LEU A 138 1.81 -12.53 -12.49
C LEU A 138 1.50 -14.02 -12.65
N LEU A 139 0.45 -14.53 -11.99
CA LEU A 139 0.05 -15.94 -12.00
C LEU A 139 1.09 -16.89 -11.35
N GLU A 140 2.01 -16.35 -10.55
CA GLU A 140 3.02 -17.09 -9.80
C GLU A 140 2.45 -17.58 -8.46
N TYR A 141 1.44 -18.44 -8.52
CA TYR A 141 0.60 -18.78 -7.36
C TYR A 141 1.35 -19.53 -6.26
N ASP A 142 2.27 -20.43 -6.60
CA ASP A 142 3.06 -21.18 -5.61
C ASP A 142 4.03 -20.27 -4.85
N LEU A 143 4.68 -19.36 -5.57
CA LEU A 143 5.55 -18.34 -4.96
C LEU A 143 4.74 -17.41 -4.07
N ALA A 144 3.59 -16.93 -4.54
CA ALA A 144 2.71 -16.09 -3.73
C ALA A 144 2.25 -16.80 -2.45
N TYR A 145 1.87 -18.09 -2.53
CA TYR A 145 1.48 -18.88 -1.37
C TYR A 145 2.62 -18.99 -0.36
N ALA A 146 3.83 -19.32 -0.83
CA ALA A 146 5.02 -19.38 0.01
C ALA A 146 5.32 -18.02 0.68
N THR A 147 5.20 -16.92 -0.06
CA THR A 147 5.40 -15.57 0.48
C THR A 147 4.35 -15.20 1.53
N TYR A 148 3.06 -15.51 1.31
CA TYR A 148 2.03 -15.31 2.34
C TYR A 148 2.27 -16.19 3.57
N LYS A 149 2.77 -17.41 3.41
CA LYS A 149 3.16 -18.26 4.54
C LYS A 149 4.29 -17.62 5.36
N LYS A 150 5.26 -16.95 4.73
CA LYS A 150 6.29 -16.17 5.46
C LYS A 150 5.68 -15.04 6.28
N VAL A 151 4.70 -14.31 5.73
CA VAL A 151 3.96 -13.28 6.50
C VAL A 151 3.34 -13.89 7.75
N LEU A 152 2.71 -15.07 7.64
CA LEU A 152 2.06 -15.74 8.76
C LEU A 152 3.02 -16.32 9.81
N VAL A 153 4.29 -16.52 9.47
CA VAL A 153 5.33 -16.89 10.45
C VAL A 153 5.68 -15.67 11.31
N ILE A 154 5.73 -14.48 10.72
CA ILE A 154 6.09 -13.22 11.41
C ILE A 154 4.88 -12.63 12.15
N ASP A 155 3.73 -12.58 11.48
CA ASP A 155 2.45 -12.08 12.00
C ASP A 155 1.35 -13.13 11.75
N PRO A 156 1.13 -14.06 12.72
CA PRO A 156 0.11 -15.10 12.62
C PRO A 156 -1.32 -14.58 12.48
N ASN A 157 -1.58 -13.33 12.86
CA ASN A 157 -2.92 -12.71 12.84
C ASN A 157 -3.15 -11.84 11.59
N ASN A 158 -2.23 -11.87 10.63
CA ASN A 158 -2.32 -11.06 9.43
C ASN A 158 -3.53 -11.46 8.55
N LYS A 159 -4.61 -10.70 8.64
CA LYS A 159 -5.89 -11.02 7.96
C LYS A 159 -5.74 -11.20 6.45
N THR A 160 -4.91 -10.38 5.81
CA THR A 160 -4.65 -10.45 4.36
C THR A 160 -3.98 -11.77 4.01
N ALA A 161 -2.88 -12.10 4.69
CA ALA A 161 -2.15 -13.34 4.43
C ALA A 161 -2.99 -14.58 4.74
N ILE A 162 -3.77 -14.60 5.84
CA ILE A 162 -4.67 -15.72 6.17
C ILE A 162 -5.68 -15.95 5.05
N LYS A 163 -6.34 -14.87 4.58
CA LYS A 163 -7.35 -14.97 3.52
C LYS A 163 -6.73 -15.46 2.22
N LYS A 164 -5.59 -14.87 1.82
CA LYS A 164 -4.94 -15.16 0.55
C LYS A 164 -4.24 -16.50 0.52
N SER A 165 -3.60 -16.93 1.61
CA SER A 165 -2.99 -18.26 1.69
C SER A 165 -4.06 -19.35 1.58
N LYS A 166 -5.22 -19.20 2.26
CA LYS A 166 -6.34 -20.15 2.15
C LYS A 166 -6.95 -20.20 0.75
N GLU A 167 -7.06 -19.06 0.08
CA GLU A 167 -7.52 -18.97 -1.32
C GLU A 167 -6.60 -19.77 -2.26
N LEU A 168 -5.29 -19.59 -2.10
CA LEU A 168 -4.27 -20.26 -2.89
C LEU A 168 -4.11 -21.75 -2.55
N GLU A 169 -4.22 -22.12 -1.27
CA GLU A 169 -4.18 -23.52 -0.84
C GLU A 169 -5.33 -24.32 -1.47
N LYS A 170 -6.55 -23.77 -1.47
CA LYS A 170 -7.68 -24.39 -2.17
C LYS A 170 -7.37 -24.57 -3.64
N ARG A 171 -6.91 -23.51 -4.33
CA ARG A 171 -6.55 -23.58 -5.75
C ARG A 171 -5.54 -24.70 -6.02
N ASN A 172 -4.47 -24.77 -5.22
CA ASN A 172 -3.42 -25.77 -5.38
C ASN A 172 -3.95 -27.20 -5.13
N ASN A 173 -4.88 -27.36 -4.19
CA ASN A 173 -5.57 -28.63 -3.92
C ASN A 173 -6.56 -29.04 -5.03
N TYR A 174 -7.00 -28.11 -5.88
CA TYR A 174 -7.91 -28.37 -7.03
C TYR A 174 -7.19 -28.53 -8.37
N THR A 175 -5.92 -28.15 -8.51
CA THR A 175 -5.11 -28.44 -9.71
C THR A 175 -4.19 -29.64 -9.46
N PRO A 176 -4.53 -30.85 -9.92
CA PRO A 176 -3.58 -31.96 -9.95
C PRO A 176 -2.66 -31.77 -11.16
N PHE A 177 -1.79 -30.74 -11.18
CA PHE A 177 -0.69 -30.76 -12.13
C PHE A 177 0.44 -31.61 -11.53
N LYS A 178 0.21 -32.93 -11.53
CA LYS A 178 1.32 -33.88 -11.64
C LYS A 178 1.98 -33.56 -12.97
N GLY A 179 3.02 -32.73 -12.94
CA GLY A 179 3.91 -32.58 -14.07
C GLY A 179 4.29 -33.98 -14.54
N ILE A 180 3.87 -34.30 -15.76
CA ILE A 180 4.40 -35.44 -16.49
C ILE A 180 5.91 -35.22 -16.45
N LYS A 181 6.62 -36.14 -15.80
CA LYS A 181 8.06 -36.28 -16.01
C LYS A 181 8.19 -36.50 -17.51
N ASP A 182 8.67 -35.48 -18.20
CA ASP A 182 8.97 -35.58 -19.63
C ASP A 182 10.01 -36.70 -19.76
N LYS A 183 9.53 -37.86 -20.20
CA LYS A 183 10.38 -38.98 -20.58
C LYS A 183 10.89 -38.61 -21.96
N GLY A 184 12.20 -38.52 -22.05
CA GLY A 184 12.89 -38.08 -23.26
C GLY A 184 12.38 -38.72 -24.54
N PHE A 185 12.39 -37.90 -25.58
CA PHE A 185 12.74 -38.26 -26.94
C PHE A 185 13.72 -37.21 -27.44
#